data_AF-A0A8J8KC86-F1
#
_entry.id   AF-A0A8J8KC86-F1
#
_cell.length_a   1.000
_cell.length_b   1.000
_cell.length_c   1.000
_cell.angle_alpha   90.00
_cell.angle_beta   90.00
_cell.angle_gamma   90.00
#
_symmetry.space_group_name_H-M   'P 1'
#
loop_
_entity.id
_entity.type
_entity.pdbx_description
1 polymer ?
#
loop_
_entity_poly.entity_id
_entity_poly.type
_entity_poly.pdbx_seq_one_letter_code
_entity_poly.pdbx_strand_id
1 'polypeptide(L)'
;MLPVISDPESLTPVTGEPAGDGSQFDALADRRRRAVLRYLDDRDAESVSLPDLADHLVLEDDADDGGALASCGDALFGTRRRVAITLRHSHVPKLADVGAVAFDIDSNTVALTERGEQLLARADDIDAEPDAESEAERNANGAARGRAAGTSTS
;
A
#
# COMPACT_ATOMS: atom_id res chain seq x y z
N MET A 1 50.91 -19.72 -6.85
CA MET A 1 50.14 -19.94 -5.61
C MET A 1 49.02 -18.92 -5.56
N LEU A 2 47.76 -19.40 -5.52
CA LEU A 2 46.52 -18.84 -4.94
C LEU A 2 46.16 -17.34 -5.13
N PRO A 3 44.87 -16.99 -5.31
CA PRO A 3 43.93 -17.45 -6.34
C PRO A 3 43.21 -16.29 -7.06
N VAL A 4 42.49 -16.69 -8.10
CA VAL A 4 41.43 -15.97 -8.82
C VAL A 4 40.34 -15.48 -7.86
N ILE A 5 40.08 -14.17 -7.89
CA ILE A 5 38.78 -13.54 -7.57
C ILE A 5 38.31 -12.99 -8.93
N SER A 6 37.66 -13.80 -9.76
CA SER A 6 36.19 -13.94 -9.82
C SER A 6 35.48 -12.60 -9.67
N ASP A 7 35.20 -12.03 -10.83
CA ASP A 7 33.98 -11.31 -11.20
C ASP A 7 33.50 -10.16 -10.31
N PRO A 8 33.63 -8.92 -10.79
CA PRO A 8 32.58 -7.92 -10.64
C PRO A 8 31.59 -7.97 -11.82
N GLU A 9 31.24 -9.15 -12.36
CA GLU A 9 29.96 -9.32 -13.08
C GLU A 9 28.84 -9.58 -12.07
N SER A 10 28.59 -8.59 -11.21
CA SER A 10 27.32 -8.52 -10.49
C SER A 10 26.91 -7.06 -10.30
N LEU A 11 27.18 -6.25 -11.31
CA LEU A 11 26.36 -5.08 -11.59
C LEU A 11 25.76 -5.39 -12.94
N THR A 12 24.59 -6.03 -12.93
CA THR A 12 23.67 -5.81 -14.03
C THR A 12 23.67 -4.31 -14.30
N PRO A 13 24.01 -3.86 -15.51
CA PRO A 13 23.63 -2.52 -15.89
C PRO A 13 22.12 -2.56 -15.83
N VAL A 14 21.52 -2.05 -14.75
CA VAL A 14 20.09 -1.77 -14.76
C VAL A 14 19.94 -0.77 -15.88
N THR A 15 19.44 -1.30 -16.99
CA THR A 15 19.15 -0.62 -18.23
C THR A 15 18.51 0.72 -17.88
N GLY A 16 19.01 1.80 -18.47
CA GLY A 16 18.34 3.08 -18.40
C GLY A 16 16.95 2.96 -19.00
N GLU A 17 15.95 2.76 -18.16
CA GLU A 17 14.54 2.98 -18.43
C GLU A 17 14.16 4.26 -17.67
N PRO A 18 13.72 5.33 -18.34
CA PRO A 18 13.47 6.60 -17.69
C PRO A 18 12.23 6.46 -16.79
N ALA A 19 12.39 6.66 -15.47
CA ALA A 19 11.30 6.85 -14.49
C ALA A 19 10.43 5.61 -14.10
N GLY A 20 11.00 4.40 -14.07
CA GLY A 20 10.26 3.15 -13.83
C GLY A 20 9.63 2.97 -12.43
N ASP A 21 10.36 3.26 -11.33
CA ASP A 21 9.92 2.81 -9.99
C ASP A 21 9.11 3.87 -9.24
N GLY A 22 9.44 5.15 -9.44
CA GLY A 22 8.71 6.26 -8.80
C GLY A 22 7.24 6.32 -9.22
N SER A 23 6.93 6.00 -10.49
CA SER A 23 5.56 5.94 -10.99
C SER A 23 4.75 4.78 -10.38
N GLN A 24 5.41 3.65 -10.09
CA GLN A 24 4.78 2.48 -9.46
C GLN A 24 4.38 2.79 -8.02
N PHE A 25 5.28 3.38 -7.23
CA PHE A 25 4.95 3.80 -5.87
C PHE A 25 3.98 4.99 -5.84
N ASP A 26 4.06 5.92 -6.80
CA ASP A 26 3.05 6.98 -6.94
C ASP A 26 1.66 6.40 -7.22
N ALA A 27 1.57 5.33 -8.04
CA ALA A 27 0.32 4.61 -8.24
C ALA A 27 -0.21 3.95 -6.94
N LEU A 28 0.64 3.59 -5.98
CA LEU A 28 0.22 3.01 -4.70
C LEU A 28 0.03 4.06 -3.58
N ALA A 29 0.51 5.29 -3.77
CA ALA A 29 0.41 6.36 -2.78
C ALA A 29 -1.04 6.76 -2.44
N ASP A 30 -1.97 6.54 -3.37
CA ASP A 30 -3.38 6.88 -3.20
C ASP A 30 -4.15 5.75 -2.53
N ARG A 31 -4.81 6.06 -1.41
CA ARG A 31 -5.61 5.12 -0.62
C ARG A 31 -6.64 4.38 -1.48
N ARG A 32 -7.32 5.05 -2.41
CA ARG A 32 -8.33 4.41 -3.26
C ARG A 32 -7.70 3.42 -4.23
N ARG A 33 -6.51 3.72 -4.76
CA ARG A 33 -5.81 2.78 -5.64
C ARG A 33 -5.37 1.53 -4.89
N ARG A 34 -4.91 1.65 -3.63
CA ARG A 34 -4.65 0.50 -2.76
C ARG A 34 -5.92 -0.28 -2.42
N ALA A 35 -7.02 0.38 -2.08
CA ALA A 35 -8.29 -0.28 -1.80
C ALA A 35 -8.79 -1.09 -3.01
N VAL A 36 -8.63 -0.56 -4.22
CA VAL A 36 -8.94 -1.30 -5.45
C VAL A 36 -8.08 -2.55 -5.58
N LEU A 37 -6.77 -2.45 -5.38
CA LEU A 37 -5.87 -3.61 -5.51
C LEU A 37 -6.16 -4.67 -4.44
N ARG A 38 -6.34 -4.27 -3.18
CA ARG A 38 -6.70 -5.18 -2.07
C ARG A 38 -8.01 -5.93 -2.34
N TYR A 39 -9.02 -5.22 -2.83
CA TYR A 39 -10.29 -5.86 -3.16
C TYR A 39 -10.21 -6.87 -4.30
N LEU A 40 -9.30 -6.65 -5.26
CA LEU A 40 -9.07 -7.61 -6.35
C LEU A 40 -8.17 -8.77 -5.90
N ASP A 41 -7.26 -8.53 -4.96
CA ASP A 41 -6.39 -9.54 -4.33
C ASP A 41 -7.22 -10.52 -3.48
N ASP A 42 -8.16 -10.01 -2.68
CA ASP A 42 -9.15 -10.79 -1.91
C ASP A 42 -10.06 -11.69 -2.78
N ARG A 43 -10.08 -11.45 -4.10
CA ARG A 43 -10.90 -12.17 -5.09
C ARG A 43 -10.08 -13.12 -5.97
N ASP A 44 -8.83 -13.41 -5.61
CA ASP A 44 -7.93 -14.30 -6.36
C ASP A 44 -7.84 -13.94 -7.86
N ALA A 45 -7.69 -12.64 -8.15
CA ALA A 45 -7.56 -12.09 -9.52
C ALA A 45 -8.76 -12.34 -10.45
N GLU A 46 -9.96 -12.63 -9.92
CA GLU A 46 -11.18 -12.66 -10.73
C GLU A 46 -11.48 -11.27 -11.34
N SER A 47 -11.97 -11.23 -12.58
CA SER A 47 -12.38 -9.98 -13.21
C SER A 47 -13.64 -9.45 -12.54
N VAL A 48 -13.53 -8.27 -11.91
CA VAL A 48 -14.64 -7.62 -11.21
C VAL A 48 -15.19 -6.47 -12.03
N SER A 49 -16.51 -6.31 -12.02
CA SER A 49 -17.15 -5.18 -12.68
C SER A 49 -16.82 -3.86 -11.96
N LEU A 50 -16.53 -2.81 -12.74
CA LEU A 50 -16.36 -1.46 -12.22
C LEU A 50 -17.50 -0.97 -11.31
N PRO A 51 -18.79 -1.21 -11.60
CA PRO A 51 -19.87 -0.80 -10.72
C PRO A 51 -19.93 -1.58 -9.40
N ASP A 52 -19.48 -2.83 -9.34
CA ASP A 52 -19.40 -3.60 -8.10
C ASP A 52 -18.20 -3.17 -7.25
N LEU A 53 -17.06 -2.92 -7.90
CA LEU A 53 -15.89 -2.32 -7.27
C LEU A 53 -16.25 -0.95 -6.65
N ALA A 54 -16.96 -0.11 -7.40
CA ALA A 54 -17.42 1.19 -6.90
C ALA A 54 -18.39 1.08 -5.71
N ASP A 55 -19.23 0.05 -5.68
CA ASP A 55 -20.16 -0.19 -4.57
C ASP A 55 -19.37 -0.48 -3.29
N HIS A 56 -18.40 -1.39 -3.41
CA HIS A 56 -17.57 -1.78 -2.28
C HIS A 56 -16.77 -0.60 -1.73
N LEU A 57 -16.12 0.19 -2.60
CA LEU A 57 -15.36 1.37 -2.17
C LEU A 57 -16.22 2.42 -1.48
N VAL A 58 -17.47 2.61 -1.92
CA VAL A 58 -18.38 3.56 -1.27
C VAL A 58 -18.81 3.05 0.10
N LEU A 59 -19.07 1.74 0.23
CA LEU A 59 -19.41 1.14 1.51
C LEU A 59 -18.23 1.18 2.48
N GLU A 60 -17.01 0.96 2.00
CA GLU A 60 -15.80 1.05 2.82
C GLU A 60 -15.52 2.49 3.26
N ASP A 61 -15.54 3.46 2.33
CA ASP A 61 -15.40 4.90 2.65
C ASP A 61 -16.51 5.33 3.65
N ASP A 62 -17.76 4.88 3.48
CA ASP A 62 -18.85 5.19 4.41
C ASP A 62 -18.68 4.54 5.78
N ALA A 63 -18.16 3.31 5.84
CA ALA A 63 -17.87 2.63 7.10
C ALA A 63 -16.80 3.38 7.91
N ASP A 64 -15.77 3.90 7.24
CA ASP A 64 -14.73 4.75 7.85
C ASP A 64 -15.30 6.09 8.35
N ASP A 65 -16.27 6.67 7.63
CA ASP A 65 -16.96 7.92 7.99
C ASP A 65 -18.16 7.73 8.96
N GLY A 66 -18.36 6.51 9.49
CA GLY A 66 -19.36 6.23 10.52
C GLY A 66 -20.78 5.93 10.02
N GLY A 67 -20.97 5.57 8.74
CA GLY A 67 -22.21 5.01 8.20
C GLY A 67 -23.29 6.04 7.83
N ALA A 68 -22.91 7.31 7.66
CA ALA A 68 -23.85 8.40 7.43
C ALA A 68 -24.50 8.34 6.04
N LEU A 69 -23.77 7.88 5.02
CA LEU A 69 -24.22 7.79 3.64
C LEU A 69 -25.16 6.59 3.43
N ALA A 70 -24.89 5.44 4.06
CA ALA A 70 -25.76 4.26 3.98
C ALA A 70 -27.18 4.55 4.52
N SER A 71 -27.30 5.48 5.47
CA SER A 71 -28.60 5.93 6.01
C SER A 71 -29.42 6.73 5.00
N CYS A 72 -28.82 7.20 3.90
CA CYS A 72 -29.46 8.01 2.86
C CYS A 72 -29.30 7.34 1.48
N GLY A 73 -30.23 6.44 1.14
CA GLY A 73 -30.14 5.60 -0.06
C GLY A 73 -29.92 6.35 -1.39
N ASP A 74 -30.56 7.50 -1.58
CA ASP A 74 -30.37 8.32 -2.79
C ASP A 74 -28.95 8.91 -2.87
N ALA A 75 -28.40 9.33 -1.73
CA ALA A 75 -27.02 9.83 -1.65
C ALA A 75 -26.00 8.72 -1.89
N LEU A 76 -26.26 7.52 -1.37
CA LEU A 76 -25.44 6.32 -1.63
C LEU A 76 -25.38 6.01 -3.13
N PHE A 77 -26.54 5.93 -3.79
CA PHE A 77 -26.62 5.62 -5.22
C PHE A 77 -25.93 6.69 -6.08
N GLY A 78 -26.14 7.97 -5.77
CA GLY A 78 -25.47 9.08 -6.46
C GLY A 78 -23.96 9.11 -6.25
N THR A 79 -23.47 8.59 -5.13
CA THR A 79 -22.03 8.48 -4.82
C THR A 79 -21.41 7.29 -5.52
N ARG A 80 -22.04 6.11 -5.50
CA ARG A 80 -21.61 4.92 -6.26
C ARG A 80 -21.38 5.26 -7.73
N ARG A 81 -22.33 5.94 -8.36
CA ARG A 81 -22.20 6.35 -9.77
C ARG A 81 -21.01 7.29 -10.00
N ARG A 82 -20.78 8.25 -9.10
CA ARG A 82 -19.63 9.17 -9.19
C ARG A 82 -18.30 8.45 -9.01
N VAL A 83 -18.22 7.52 -8.07
CA VAL A 83 -17.02 6.70 -7.83
C VAL A 83 -16.73 5.83 -9.05
N ALA A 84 -17.72 5.15 -9.63
CA ALA A 84 -17.55 4.34 -10.84
C ALA A 84 -16.98 5.14 -12.02
N ILE A 85 -17.50 6.36 -12.26
CA ILE A 85 -17.00 7.25 -13.31
C ILE A 85 -15.54 7.65 -13.02
N THR A 86 -15.23 8.01 -11.77
CA THR A 86 -13.89 8.43 -11.38
C THR A 86 -12.89 7.29 -11.49
N LEU A 87 -13.26 6.07 -11.08
CA LEU A 87 -12.42 4.88 -11.23
C LEU A 87 -12.06 4.65 -12.69
N ARG A 88 -13.07 4.63 -13.58
CA ARG A 88 -12.88 4.39 -15.01
C ARG A 88 -11.94 5.41 -15.67
N HIS A 89 -12.04 6.68 -15.29
CA HIS A 89 -11.33 7.76 -15.98
C HIS A 89 -10.02 8.20 -15.32
N SER A 90 -9.83 7.93 -14.03
CA SER A 90 -8.69 8.43 -13.26
C SER A 90 -7.86 7.31 -12.65
N HIS A 91 -8.48 6.40 -11.90
CA HIS A 91 -7.74 5.42 -11.12
C HIS A 91 -7.31 4.20 -11.95
N VAL A 92 -8.25 3.57 -12.65
CA VAL A 92 -8.00 2.36 -13.44
C VAL A 92 -6.99 2.60 -14.56
N PRO A 93 -7.03 3.69 -15.35
CA PRO A 93 -6.02 3.94 -16.38
C PRO A 93 -4.61 4.09 -15.81
N LYS A 94 -4.45 4.73 -14.64
CA LYS A 94 -3.14 4.85 -13.98
C LYS A 94 -2.61 3.52 -13.46
N LEU A 95 -3.50 2.69 -12.90
CA LEU A 95 -3.13 1.34 -12.46
C LEU A 95 -2.77 0.44 -13.65
N ALA A 96 -3.45 0.60 -14.78
CA ALA A 96 -3.14 -0.13 -16.01
C ALA A 96 -1.82 0.33 -16.64
N ASP A 97 -1.48 1.61 -16.56
CA ASP A 97 -0.22 2.18 -17.09
C ASP A 97 1.03 1.56 -16.42
N VAL A 98 0.95 1.32 -15.10
CA VAL A 98 2.02 0.63 -14.35
C VAL A 98 1.93 -0.90 -14.43
N GLY A 99 0.92 -1.42 -15.14
CA GLY A 99 0.65 -2.84 -15.31
C GLY A 99 0.11 -3.55 -14.07
N ALA A 100 -0.42 -2.82 -13.08
CA ALA A 100 -0.95 -3.39 -11.85
C ALA A 100 -2.34 -4.02 -12.02
N VAL A 101 -3.12 -3.57 -13.01
CA VAL A 101 -4.43 -4.13 -13.34
C VAL A 101 -4.60 -4.28 -14.85
N ALA A 102 -5.40 -5.26 -15.25
CA ALA A 102 -5.90 -5.40 -16.60
C ALA A 102 -7.32 -4.81 -16.65
N PHE A 103 -7.55 -3.80 -17.50
CA PHE A 103 -8.85 -3.18 -17.68
C PHE A 103 -9.43 -3.50 -19.04
N ASP A 104 -10.62 -4.12 -19.05
CA ASP A 104 -11.43 -4.34 -20.24
C ASP A 104 -12.50 -3.25 -20.36
N ILE A 105 -12.37 -2.41 -21.39
CA ILE A 105 -13.27 -1.28 -21.64
C ILE A 105 -14.63 -1.77 -22.18
N ASP A 106 -14.65 -2.88 -22.92
CA ASP A 106 -15.85 -3.42 -23.56
C ASP A 106 -16.77 -4.09 -22.53
N SER A 107 -16.19 -4.89 -21.63
CA SER A 107 -16.93 -5.52 -20.53
C SER A 107 -17.01 -4.63 -19.27
N ASN A 108 -16.24 -3.55 -19.22
CA ASN A 108 -16.12 -2.65 -18.07
C ASN A 108 -15.71 -3.40 -16.79
N THR A 109 -14.80 -4.37 -16.94
CA THR A 109 -14.26 -5.20 -15.86
C THR A 109 -12.79 -4.92 -15.65
N VAL A 110 -12.33 -5.11 -14.42
CA VAL A 110 -10.94 -4.95 -14.03
C VAL A 110 -10.48 -6.21 -13.31
N ALA A 111 -9.27 -6.67 -13.62
CA ALA A 111 -8.64 -7.82 -13.00
C ALA A 111 -7.27 -7.44 -12.45
N LEU A 112 -6.90 -8.05 -11.33
CA LEU A 112 -5.53 -7.93 -10.81
C LEU A 112 -4.57 -8.68 -11.72
N THR A 113 -3.36 -8.16 -11.86
CA THR A 113 -2.27 -8.86 -12.55
C THR A 113 -1.27 -9.39 -11.53
N GLU A 114 -0.48 -10.39 -11.91
CA GLU A 114 0.65 -10.88 -11.11
C GLU A 114 1.61 -9.75 -10.69
N ARG A 115 1.72 -8.69 -11.50
CA ARG A 115 2.52 -7.51 -11.20
C ARG A 115 1.84 -6.63 -10.13
N GLY A 116 0.52 -6.49 -10.18
CA GLY A 116 -0.27 -5.79 -9.16
C GLY A 116 -0.14 -6.44 -7.79
N GLU A 117 -0.20 -7.77 -7.73
CA GLU A 117 0.02 -8.56 -6.50
C GLU A 117 1.39 -8.30 -5.90
N GLN A 118 2.46 -8.40 -6.71
CA GLN A 118 3.84 -8.13 -6.26
C GLN A 118 4.03 -6.68 -5.78
N LEU A 119 3.37 -5.73 -6.45
CA LEU A 119 3.41 -4.32 -6.06
C LEU A 119 2.69 -4.07 -4.74
N LEU A 120 1.54 -4.70 -4.53
CA LEU A 120 0.77 -4.59 -3.29
C LEU A 120 1.54 -5.19 -2.12
N ALA A 121 2.06 -6.42 -2.27
CA ALA A 121 2.87 -7.08 -1.25
C ALA A 121 4.08 -6.23 -0.84
N ARG A 122 4.79 -5.65 -1.82
CA ARG A 122 5.94 -4.77 -1.57
C ARG A 122 5.57 -3.45 -0.90
N ALA A 123 4.36 -2.93 -1.12
CA ALA A 123 3.88 -1.74 -0.44
C ALA A 123 3.46 -2.02 1.00
N ASP A 124 2.81 -3.16 1.26
CA ASP A 124 2.45 -3.58 2.62
C ASP A 124 3.71 -3.87 3.44
N ASP A 125 4.78 -4.41 2.85
CA ASP A 125 6.09 -4.59 3.53
C ASP A 125 6.73 -3.25 3.98
N ILE A 126 6.52 -2.16 3.22
CA ILE A 126 7.06 -0.83 3.55
C ILE A 126 6.19 -0.13 4.60
N ASP A 127 4.86 -0.26 4.50
CA ASP A 127 3.93 0.22 5.52
C ASP A 127 4.08 -0.58 6.85
N ALA A 128 4.67 -1.78 6.79
CA ALA A 128 4.93 -2.66 7.93
C ALA A 128 6.26 -2.40 8.66
N GLU A 129 7.00 -1.33 8.34
CA GLU A 129 8.24 -1.05 9.06
C GLU A 129 8.01 -0.88 10.57
N PRO A 130 8.83 -1.57 11.37
CA PRO A 130 8.52 -2.04 12.69
C PRO A 130 8.41 -0.89 13.68
N ASP A 131 7.39 -0.98 14.54
CA ASP A 131 7.35 -0.22 15.77
C ASP A 131 8.73 -0.23 16.43
N ALA A 132 9.19 0.96 16.77
CA ALA A 132 10.46 1.25 17.39
C ALA A 132 10.61 0.55 18.76
N GLU A 133 10.90 -0.75 18.75
CA GLU A 133 11.40 -1.47 19.91
C GLU A 133 12.89 -1.14 20.14
N SER A 134 13.24 0.12 20.46
CA SER A 134 14.59 0.42 20.99
C SER A 134 14.78 1.75 21.73
N GLU A 135 13.76 2.27 22.42
CA GLU A 135 13.97 3.41 23.36
C GLU A 135 13.54 3.16 24.81
N ALA A 136 12.92 2.01 25.12
CA ALA A 136 12.49 1.72 26.50
C ALA A 136 13.61 1.22 27.44
N GLU A 137 14.66 0.56 26.92
CA GLU A 137 15.70 -0.05 27.79
C GLU A 137 16.85 0.91 28.17
N ARG A 138 16.99 2.08 27.53
CA ARG A 138 18.06 3.04 27.89
C ARG A 138 17.71 3.87 29.15
N ASN A 139 16.46 3.85 29.59
CA ASN A 139 15.95 4.75 30.62
C ASN A 139 16.02 4.14 32.03
N ALA A 140 16.27 2.83 32.14
CA ALA A 140 16.37 2.12 33.42
C ALA A 140 17.77 2.19 34.06
N ASN A 141 18.83 2.49 33.30
CA ASN A 141 20.21 2.46 33.82
C ASN A 141 20.71 3.80 34.41
N GLY A 142 19.88 4.86 34.40
CA GLY A 142 20.23 6.18 34.95
C GLY A 142 19.90 6.38 36.43
N ALA A 143 18.99 5.59 37.01
CA ALA A 143 18.44 5.86 38.34
C ALA A 143 19.15 5.17 39.52
N ALA A 144 20.10 4.24 39.27
CA ALA A 144 20.71 3.42 40.33
C ALA A 144 22.08 3.93 40.84
N ARG A 145 22.60 5.05 40.34
CA ARG A 145 23.93 5.59 40.74
C ARG A 145 23.83 6.95 41.39
N GLY A 146 23.25 7.03 42.59
CA GLY A 146 23.27 8.28 43.34
C GLY A 146 22.55 8.23 44.66
N ARG A 147 23.09 7.48 45.64
CA ARG A 147 23.07 7.79 47.09
C ARG A 147 23.69 6.65 47.89
N ALA A 148 25.02 6.59 47.87
CA ALA A 148 25.80 5.95 48.91
C ALA A 148 27.00 6.86 49.19
N ALA A 149 26.88 7.71 50.21
CA ALA A 149 27.99 8.31 50.92
C ALA A 149 27.51 8.56 52.35
N GLY A 150 27.82 7.61 53.23
CA GLY A 150 27.81 7.85 54.67
C GLY A 150 29.02 8.67 55.09
N THR A 151 28.92 9.25 56.29
CA THR A 151 29.98 9.55 57.28
C THR A 151 29.23 10.35 58.38
N SER A 152 28.90 9.76 59.52
CA SER A 152 29.74 9.48 60.71
C SER A 152 30.21 10.74 61.45
N THR A 153 30.30 10.61 62.79
CA THR A 153 30.79 11.56 63.81
C THR A 153 29.74 12.52 64.38
N SER A 154 29.56 12.74 65.68
CA SER A 154 29.83 12.03 66.96
C SER A 154 28.98 12.73 68.01
#